data_AF-A0A0W0VEB5-F1
#
_entry.id   AF-A0A0W0VEB5-F1
#
_cell.length_a   1.000
_cell.length_b   1.000
_cell.length_c   1.000
_cell.angle_alpha   90.00
_cell.angle_beta   90.00
_cell.angle_gamma   90.00
#
_symmetry.space_group_name_H-M   'P 1'
#
loop_
_entity.id
_entity.type
_entity.pdbx_description
1 polymer ?
#
loop_
_entity_poly.entity_id
_entity_poly.type
_entity_poly.pdbx_seq_one_letter_code
_entity_poly.pdbx_strand_id
1 'polypeptide(L)'
;MNHKVFVNRILNMKKIKYIGLDMDHTLIRYNTRNFEALVYELVVEKLIKNKNYPTDIRKFKFIFDDAIRGLIIDSKNGNILKLSRYAAIRQSYHGTKEISFAEQKEIYRSIYVDLKDPNYIAIDTSFSIAFCVLYSQLIDLKDERPHDLPTYSGIALDVLSSVDEAHADGSLKRFIADNLEHYVLREKEVVEGLKRYMRYGKKFFLLTNSEFKYTDILLSYALTPFMKRGETWLDLFEYVITLAHKPRFFYDNLRFLAVNPKDGSMTNTYGPITPGVYQGGNARKFTEDLAINGDEILYLGDHIYGDILRLKKDCNWRTALVVEELGQEIESQKKALPIEQKIVEAMNVKKVLEQKNIDLYTRSIDEETRKYDEQIAEFQNQISSLDKEISKLLRDEQKFYNPHWGRVFRAGAEETYFAYQVERFACIYMEKFSDLLEHSPMTYFRANRRLMAHDMDILSQPLLF
;
A
#
# COMPACT_ATOMS: atom_id res chain seq x y z
N MET A 1 -19.80 9.58 0.82
CA MET A 1 -19.61 8.84 -0.46
C MET A 1 -19.73 7.35 -0.17
N ASN A 2 -20.51 6.62 -0.97
CA ASN A 2 -20.75 5.17 -0.80
C ASN A 2 -19.93 4.31 -1.80
N HIS A 3 -18.86 4.89 -2.39
CA HIS A 3 -18.01 4.21 -3.35
C HIS A 3 -17.01 3.32 -2.61
N LYS A 4 -17.09 2.01 -2.83
CA LYS A 4 -16.18 1.01 -2.24
C LYS A 4 -15.01 0.63 -3.16
N VAL A 5 -15.15 0.87 -4.47
CA VAL A 5 -14.07 0.70 -5.46
C VAL A 5 -13.71 2.05 -6.07
N PHE A 6 -12.42 2.39 -5.98
CA PHE A 6 -11.82 3.63 -6.48
C PHE A 6 -11.14 3.39 -7.82
N VAL A 7 -11.26 4.33 -8.75
CA VAL A 7 -10.91 4.12 -10.16
C VAL A 7 -9.86 5.12 -10.62
N ASN A 8 -8.66 4.62 -10.96
CA ASN A 8 -7.58 5.42 -11.56
C ASN A 8 -7.64 5.36 -13.10
N ARG A 9 -8.04 4.22 -13.66
CA ARG A 9 -8.14 4.00 -15.12
C ARG A 9 -9.39 3.23 -15.45
N ILE A 10 -9.92 3.49 -16.66
CA ILE A 10 -11.07 2.77 -17.18
C ILE A 10 -10.83 1.26 -17.14
N LEU A 11 -11.79 0.52 -16.59
CA LEU A 11 -11.79 -0.94 -16.57
C LEU A 11 -13.19 -1.44 -16.92
N ASN A 12 -13.29 -2.08 -18.08
CA ASN A 12 -14.54 -2.68 -18.54
C ASN A 12 -14.57 -4.15 -18.13
N MET A 13 -15.27 -4.48 -17.05
CA MET A 13 -15.35 -5.87 -16.57
C MET A 13 -16.01 -6.80 -17.58
N LYS A 14 -16.78 -6.29 -18.55
CA LYS A 14 -17.34 -7.11 -19.64
C LYS A 14 -16.26 -7.77 -20.49
N LYS A 15 -15.09 -7.12 -20.67
CA LYS A 15 -13.96 -7.64 -21.44
C LYS A 15 -13.07 -8.60 -20.66
N ILE A 16 -13.12 -8.56 -19.32
CA ILE A 16 -12.30 -9.43 -18.47
C ILE A 16 -12.87 -10.84 -18.52
N LYS A 17 -12.06 -11.82 -18.91
CA LYS A 17 -12.40 -13.24 -18.93
C LYS A 17 -11.90 -13.95 -17.69
N TYR A 18 -10.63 -13.70 -17.33
CA TYR A 18 -9.97 -14.29 -16.18
C TYR A 18 -9.65 -13.24 -15.11
N ILE A 19 -9.85 -13.61 -13.85
CA ILE A 19 -9.48 -12.81 -12.69
C ILE A 19 -8.49 -13.61 -11.86
N GLY A 20 -7.24 -13.16 -11.84
CA GLY A 20 -6.17 -13.71 -11.02
C GLY A 20 -6.16 -13.07 -9.65
N LEU A 21 -6.01 -13.87 -8.60
CA LEU A 21 -5.99 -13.39 -7.22
C LEU A 21 -4.69 -13.83 -6.54
N ASP A 22 -4.02 -12.90 -5.88
CA ASP A 22 -3.15 -13.29 -4.78
C ASP A 22 -3.97 -13.95 -3.67
N MET A 23 -3.35 -14.87 -2.95
CA MET A 23 -3.99 -15.54 -1.84
C MET A 23 -3.89 -14.71 -0.57
N ASP A 24 -2.67 -14.55 -0.08
CA ASP A 24 -2.39 -13.91 1.21
C ASP A 24 -2.68 -12.41 1.09
N HIS A 25 -3.43 -11.85 2.06
CA HIS A 25 -3.83 -10.44 2.14
C HIS A 25 -4.71 -9.88 1.00
N THR A 26 -4.97 -10.65 -0.06
CA THR A 26 -5.90 -10.27 -1.14
C THR A 26 -7.20 -11.07 -1.08
N LEU A 27 -7.14 -12.37 -1.40
CA LEU A 27 -8.30 -13.25 -1.32
C LEU A 27 -8.62 -13.59 0.15
N ILE A 28 -7.58 -13.91 0.91
CA ILE A 28 -7.65 -14.23 2.33
C ILE A 28 -7.16 -13.05 3.14
N ARG A 29 -8.05 -12.53 3.99
CA ARG A 29 -7.74 -11.40 4.85
C ARG A 29 -7.14 -11.88 6.16
N TYR A 30 -6.20 -11.10 6.67
CA TYR A 30 -5.55 -11.35 7.94
C TYR A 30 -5.95 -10.30 8.97
N ASN A 31 -5.85 -10.63 10.25
CA ASN A 31 -5.74 -9.61 11.28
C ASN A 31 -4.34 -9.00 11.19
N THR A 32 -4.22 -7.88 10.49
CA THR A 32 -2.94 -7.25 10.17
C THR A 32 -2.13 -6.85 11.40
N ARG A 33 -2.77 -6.44 12.51
CA ARG A 33 -2.05 -6.16 13.77
C ARG A 33 -1.42 -7.41 14.36
N ASN A 34 -2.17 -8.52 14.42
CA ASN A 34 -1.66 -9.78 14.96
C ASN A 34 -0.59 -10.38 14.03
N PHE A 35 -0.79 -10.30 12.72
CA PHE A 35 0.15 -10.80 11.73
C PHE A 35 1.49 -10.06 11.79
N GLU A 36 1.47 -8.71 11.78
CA GLU A 36 2.66 -7.88 11.88
C GLU A 36 3.40 -8.09 13.22
N ALA A 37 2.67 -8.26 14.33
CA ALA A 37 3.26 -8.59 15.62
C ALA A 37 3.99 -9.95 15.59
N LEU A 38 3.40 -10.97 14.97
CA LEU A 38 4.03 -12.28 14.82
C LEU A 38 5.30 -12.20 13.95
N VAL A 39 5.24 -11.48 12.83
CA VAL A 39 6.42 -11.28 11.97
C VAL A 39 7.53 -10.58 12.75
N TYR A 40 7.20 -9.51 13.49
CA TYR A 40 8.13 -8.80 14.35
C TYR A 40 8.83 -9.75 15.34
N GLU A 41 8.07 -10.55 16.09
CA GLU A 41 8.60 -11.49 17.09
C GLU A 41 9.53 -12.56 16.45
N LEU A 42 9.12 -13.13 15.32
CA LEU A 42 9.91 -14.13 14.61
C LEU A 42 11.23 -13.56 14.08
N VAL A 43 11.20 -12.32 13.55
CA VAL A 43 12.39 -11.64 13.04
C VAL A 43 13.35 -11.32 14.17
N VAL A 44 12.85 -10.84 15.31
CA VAL A 44 13.67 -10.62 16.53
C VAL A 44 14.40 -11.90 16.93
N GLU A 45 13.70 -13.03 17.00
CA GLU A 45 14.31 -14.32 17.35
C GLU A 45 15.37 -14.77 16.34
N LYS A 46 15.13 -14.52 15.04
CA LYS A 46 16.09 -14.86 13.98
C LYS A 46 17.34 -13.98 14.02
N LEU A 47 17.21 -12.68 14.26
CA LEU A 47 18.35 -11.79 14.43
C LEU A 47 19.24 -12.23 15.59
N ILE A 48 18.65 -12.63 16.71
CA ILE A 48 19.41 -13.13 17.87
C ILE A 48 20.11 -14.46 17.52
N LYS A 49 19.39 -15.43 16.95
CA LYS A 49 19.90 -16.80 16.74
C LYS A 49 20.87 -16.91 15.58
N ASN A 50 20.55 -16.27 14.45
CA ASN A 50 21.25 -16.48 13.18
C ASN A 50 22.25 -15.36 12.87
N LYS A 51 22.02 -14.16 13.43
CA LYS A 51 22.85 -12.98 13.16
C LYS A 51 23.63 -12.49 14.38
N ASN A 52 23.50 -13.16 15.52
CA ASN A 52 24.18 -12.85 16.79
C ASN A 52 23.87 -11.44 17.32
N TYR A 53 22.66 -10.93 17.12
CA TYR A 53 22.26 -9.64 17.69
C TYR A 53 22.13 -9.73 19.22
N PRO A 54 22.32 -8.61 19.96
CA PRO A 54 22.21 -8.57 21.41
C PRO A 54 20.90 -9.16 21.93
N THR A 55 20.97 -10.09 22.89
CA THR A 55 19.78 -10.82 23.38
C THR A 55 18.72 -9.94 24.04
N ASP A 56 19.09 -8.73 24.46
CA ASP A 56 18.19 -7.74 25.05
C ASP A 56 17.24 -7.10 24.04
N ILE A 57 17.44 -7.24 22.72
CA ILE A 57 16.44 -6.82 21.72
C ILE A 57 15.12 -7.58 21.85
N ARG A 58 15.11 -8.75 22.52
CA ARG A 58 13.87 -9.45 22.89
C ARG A 58 12.95 -8.63 23.79
N LYS A 59 13.48 -7.62 24.48
CA LYS A 59 12.70 -6.71 25.35
C LYS A 59 12.03 -5.59 24.57
N PHE A 60 12.37 -5.40 23.29
CA PHE A 60 11.70 -4.42 22.46
C PHE A 60 10.21 -4.74 22.38
N LYS A 61 9.40 -3.69 22.25
CA LYS A 61 7.95 -3.79 22.19
C LYS A 61 7.50 -3.39 20.80
N PHE A 62 6.69 -4.24 20.18
CA PHE A 62 6.03 -3.90 18.94
C PHE A 62 4.85 -2.97 19.22
N ILE A 63 4.88 -1.78 18.63
CA ILE A 63 3.77 -0.83 18.61
C ILE A 63 3.40 -0.62 17.14
N PHE A 64 2.25 -1.14 16.74
CA PHE A 64 1.80 -1.12 15.35
C PHE A 64 1.75 0.30 14.75
N ASP A 65 1.38 1.29 15.56
CA ASP A 65 1.19 2.67 15.11
C ASP A 65 2.50 3.49 15.09
N ASP A 66 3.67 2.90 15.40
CA ASP A 66 4.97 3.58 15.26
C ASP A 66 5.43 3.70 13.79
N ALA A 67 4.82 2.93 12.88
CA ALA A 67 5.02 3.03 11.44
C ALA A 67 3.69 3.02 10.68
N ILE A 68 3.75 3.43 9.42
CA ILE A 68 2.64 3.29 8.47
C ILE A 68 3.15 2.65 7.19
N ARG A 69 2.24 2.15 6.36
CA ARG A 69 2.58 1.67 5.02
C ARG A 69 3.09 2.79 4.11
N GLY A 70 4.03 2.46 3.23
CA GLY A 70 4.53 3.38 2.20
C GLY A 70 5.72 4.25 2.61
N LEU A 71 6.32 3.96 3.78
CA LEU A 71 7.57 4.57 4.22
C LEU A 71 8.77 4.01 3.44
N ILE A 72 9.83 4.80 3.37
CA ILE A 72 11.08 4.47 2.68
C ILE A 72 12.21 4.41 3.68
N ILE A 73 13.01 3.35 3.65
CA ILE A 73 14.21 3.22 4.47
C ILE A 73 15.39 3.82 3.71
N ASP A 74 16.10 4.75 4.34
CA ASP A 74 17.46 5.11 3.96
C ASP A 74 18.44 4.26 4.76
N SER A 75 18.86 3.14 4.16
CA SER A 75 19.71 2.17 4.85
C SER A 75 21.11 2.71 5.11
N LYS A 76 21.55 3.73 4.35
CA LYS A 76 22.88 4.33 4.51
C LYS A 76 22.95 5.15 5.79
N ASN A 77 21.91 5.92 6.07
CA ASN A 77 21.89 6.86 7.18
C ASN A 77 21.07 6.39 8.38
N GLY A 78 20.43 5.20 8.32
CA GLY A 78 19.60 4.71 9.43
C GLY A 78 18.28 5.45 9.58
N ASN A 79 17.76 6.02 8.49
CA ASN A 79 16.59 6.89 8.53
C ASN A 79 15.36 6.24 7.91
N ILE A 80 14.19 6.67 8.37
CA ILE A 80 12.89 6.35 7.79
C ILE A 80 12.28 7.63 7.25
N LEU A 81 11.80 7.58 6.01
CA LEU A 81 11.36 8.73 5.24
C LEU A 81 9.91 8.56 4.81
N LYS A 82 9.14 9.64 4.97
CA LYS A 82 7.85 9.80 4.30
C LYS A 82 8.00 10.75 3.13
N LEU A 83 7.74 10.25 1.93
CA LEU A 83 7.97 10.97 0.69
C LEU A 83 6.67 11.43 0.01
N SER A 84 6.74 12.56 -0.71
CA SER A 84 5.71 12.96 -1.68
C SER A 84 5.81 12.13 -2.98
N ARG A 85 4.83 12.31 -3.88
CA ARG A 85 4.81 11.68 -5.21
C ARG A 85 6.08 11.90 -6.04
N TYR A 86 6.80 13.00 -5.79
CA TYR A 86 8.02 13.38 -6.50
C TYR A 86 9.29 13.07 -5.68
N ALA A 87 9.17 12.20 -4.67
CA ALA A 87 10.25 11.85 -3.76
C ALA A 87 10.80 13.03 -2.93
N ALA A 88 9.97 14.04 -2.65
CA ALA A 88 10.30 15.09 -1.68
C ALA A 88 10.10 14.56 -0.26
N ILE A 89 11.08 14.73 0.63
CA ILE A 89 11.01 14.34 2.03
C ILE A 89 10.06 15.27 2.77
N ARG A 90 8.94 14.70 3.25
CA ARG A 90 7.94 15.42 4.04
C ARG A 90 8.18 15.30 5.54
N GLN A 91 8.58 14.12 5.99
CA GLN A 91 8.94 13.81 7.37
C GLN A 91 10.08 12.80 7.34
N SER A 92 10.99 12.88 8.30
CA SER A 92 12.11 11.96 8.43
C SER A 92 12.42 11.67 9.89
N TYR A 93 12.81 10.43 10.18
CA TYR A 93 13.19 9.95 11.50
C TYR A 93 14.52 9.22 11.42
N HIS A 94 15.37 9.39 12.43
CA HIS A 94 16.57 8.57 12.67
C HIS A 94 16.27 7.65 13.85
N GLY A 95 16.19 6.35 13.61
CA GLY A 95 15.63 5.43 14.60
C GLY A 95 14.18 5.81 14.97
N THR A 96 13.92 6.10 16.25
CA THR A 96 12.62 6.63 16.72
C THR A 96 12.58 8.16 16.88
N LYS A 97 13.69 8.85 16.60
CA LYS A 97 13.82 10.30 16.81
C LYS A 97 13.47 11.07 15.53
N GLU A 98 12.54 12.01 15.62
CA GLU A 98 12.20 12.89 14.50
C GLU A 98 13.39 13.78 14.14
N ILE A 99 13.73 13.85 12.86
CA ILE A 99 14.79 14.71 12.33
C ILE A 99 14.21 16.09 12.06
N SER A 100 14.82 17.13 12.60
CA SER A 100 14.37 18.50 12.36
C SER A 100 14.57 18.91 10.89
N PHE A 101 13.80 19.88 10.42
CA PHE A 101 13.94 20.37 9.04
C PHE A 101 15.35 20.92 8.73
N ALA A 102 16.04 21.48 9.72
CA ALA A 102 17.41 21.96 9.57
C ALA A 102 18.39 20.80 9.37
N GLU A 103 18.35 19.81 10.27
CA GLU A 103 19.19 18.61 10.17
C GLU A 103 18.90 17.81 8.89
N GLN A 104 17.63 17.71 8.49
CA GLN A 104 17.24 17.05 7.25
C GLN A 104 17.93 17.69 6.04
N LYS A 105 18.02 19.03 6.00
CA LYS A 105 18.74 19.73 4.92
C LYS A 105 20.24 19.47 4.95
N GLU A 106 20.83 19.32 6.13
CA GLU A 106 22.26 19.00 6.27
C GLU A 106 22.58 17.59 5.80
N ILE A 107 21.74 16.61 6.18
CA ILE A 107 21.89 15.19 5.82
C ILE A 107 21.72 14.99 4.31
N TYR A 108 20.61 15.49 3.74
CA TYR A 108 20.25 15.18 2.35
C TYR A 108 20.72 16.22 1.33
N ARG A 109 21.09 17.44 1.77
CA ARG A 109 21.49 18.59 0.92
C ARG A 109 20.44 19.02 -0.12
N SER A 110 19.27 18.41 -0.06
CA SER A 110 18.14 18.56 -0.96
C SER A 110 16.89 18.11 -0.21
N ILE A 111 15.72 18.61 -0.64
CA ILE A 111 14.44 18.05 -0.18
C ILE A 111 14.09 16.77 -0.94
N TYR A 112 14.71 16.52 -2.09
CA TYR A 112 14.42 15.36 -2.95
C TYR A 112 15.46 14.27 -2.79
N VAL A 113 15.02 13.01 -2.83
CA VAL A 113 15.88 11.82 -2.88
C VAL A 113 15.75 11.10 -4.23
N ASP A 114 16.82 10.44 -4.66
CA ASP A 114 16.80 9.59 -5.87
C ASP A 114 16.54 8.14 -5.49
N LEU A 115 15.31 7.67 -5.67
CA LEU A 115 14.90 6.29 -5.39
C LEU A 115 15.52 5.25 -6.34
N LYS A 116 16.36 5.66 -7.31
CA LYS A 116 17.21 4.73 -8.07
C LYS A 116 18.46 4.32 -7.29
N ASP A 117 18.85 5.10 -6.28
CA ASP A 117 19.96 4.73 -5.39
C ASP A 117 19.54 3.50 -4.56
N PRO A 118 20.31 2.40 -4.63
CA PRO A 118 19.99 1.16 -3.91
C PRO A 118 20.01 1.29 -2.38
N ASN A 119 20.53 2.40 -1.84
CA ASN A 119 20.45 2.69 -0.40
C ASN A 119 19.03 3.01 0.08
N TYR A 120 18.13 3.41 -0.84
CA TYR A 120 16.72 3.61 -0.51
C TYR A 120 15.93 2.34 -0.75
N ILE A 121 15.39 1.77 0.32
CA ILE A 121 14.59 0.55 0.27
C ILE A 121 13.12 0.97 0.42
N ALA A 122 12.36 0.84 -0.67
CA ALA A 122 10.92 1.01 -0.65
C ALA A 122 10.26 -0.29 -0.18
N ILE A 123 9.79 -0.31 1.07
CA ILE A 123 9.15 -1.48 1.65
C ILE A 123 7.64 -1.37 1.46
N ASP A 124 7.13 -2.00 0.42
CA ASP A 124 5.70 -2.11 0.14
C ASP A 124 5.27 -3.57 0.16
N THR A 125 5.44 -4.19 1.33
CA THR A 125 5.09 -5.58 1.65
C THR A 125 4.21 -5.62 2.90
N SER A 126 3.61 -6.79 3.21
CA SER A 126 2.63 -6.97 4.31
C SER A 126 3.28 -7.02 5.69
N PHE A 127 4.58 -6.73 5.72
CA PHE A 127 5.43 -6.68 6.88
C PHE A 127 6.21 -5.36 6.93
N SER A 128 5.81 -4.37 6.12
CA SER A 128 6.48 -3.08 6.06
C SER A 128 6.44 -2.35 7.40
N ILE A 129 5.39 -2.55 8.19
CA ILE A 129 5.23 -1.94 9.50
C ILE A 129 6.18 -2.61 10.49
N ALA A 130 6.15 -3.93 10.64
CA ALA A 130 7.06 -4.67 11.52
C ALA A 130 8.53 -4.38 11.19
N PHE A 131 8.88 -4.33 9.91
CA PHE A 131 10.21 -3.94 9.48
C PHE A 131 10.58 -2.55 9.98
N CYS A 132 9.76 -1.53 9.69
CA CYS A 132 10.09 -0.15 10.05
C CYS A 132 10.21 0.02 11.57
N VAL A 133 9.29 -0.56 12.33
CA VAL A 133 9.31 -0.49 13.80
C VAL A 133 10.57 -1.15 14.37
N LEU A 134 10.89 -2.36 13.92
CA LEU A 134 12.09 -3.06 14.40
C LEU A 134 13.37 -2.34 13.97
N TYR A 135 13.42 -1.86 12.72
CA TYR A 135 14.56 -1.11 12.21
C TYR A 135 14.80 0.15 13.04
N SER A 136 13.75 0.95 13.32
CA SER A 136 13.85 2.13 14.19
C SER A 136 14.52 1.83 15.53
N GLN A 137 14.05 0.79 16.22
CA GLN A 137 14.54 0.41 17.55
C GLN A 137 15.98 -0.11 17.50
N LEU A 138 16.35 -0.82 16.43
CA LEU A 138 17.72 -1.29 16.21
C LEU A 138 18.68 -0.14 15.91
N ILE A 139 18.24 0.90 15.21
CA ILE A 139 19.04 2.12 14.97
C ILE A 139 19.28 2.87 16.29
N ASP A 140 18.25 3.03 17.13
CA ASP A 140 18.43 3.64 18.46
C ASP A 140 19.45 2.86 19.30
N LEU A 141 19.36 1.52 19.32
CA LEU A 141 20.31 0.69 20.05
C LEU A 141 21.72 0.74 19.44
N LYS A 142 21.83 0.83 18.10
CA LYS A 142 23.10 0.98 17.40
C LYS A 142 23.79 2.29 17.79
N ASP A 143 23.06 3.38 17.94
CA ASP A 143 23.63 4.66 18.38
C ASP A 143 24.11 4.60 19.83
N GLU A 144 23.39 3.90 20.70
CA GLU A 144 23.80 3.70 22.09
C GLU A 144 25.00 2.74 22.22
N ARG A 145 25.06 1.71 21.37
CA ARG A 145 26.11 0.67 21.39
C ARG A 145 26.71 0.45 19.99
N PRO A 146 27.55 1.38 19.50
CA PRO A 146 28.06 1.34 18.13
C PRO A 146 28.91 0.12 17.77
N HIS A 147 29.46 -0.59 18.77
CA HIS A 147 30.32 -1.75 18.53
C HIS A 147 29.57 -3.08 18.60
N ASP A 148 28.35 -3.10 19.16
CA ASP A 148 27.58 -4.33 19.40
C ASP A 148 26.72 -4.73 18.19
N LEU A 149 26.39 -3.78 17.31
CA LEU A 149 25.54 -3.98 16.14
C LEU A 149 26.28 -3.68 14.83
N PRO A 150 25.85 -4.25 13.68
CA PRO A 150 26.38 -3.91 12.36
C PRO A 150 26.19 -2.43 11.97
N THR A 151 26.63 -2.05 10.77
CA THR A 151 26.30 -0.73 10.21
C THR A 151 24.78 -0.60 9.99
N TYR A 152 24.26 0.63 9.88
CA TYR A 152 22.83 0.85 9.60
C TYR A 152 22.33 0.09 8.36
N SER A 153 23.18 -0.02 7.33
CA SER A 153 22.86 -0.79 6.12
C SER A 153 22.92 -2.29 6.36
N GLY A 154 23.89 -2.75 7.16
CA GLY A 154 23.95 -4.15 7.61
C GLY A 154 22.71 -4.55 8.39
N ILE A 155 22.23 -3.68 9.29
CA ILE A 155 20.98 -3.88 10.04
C ILE A 155 19.80 -3.99 9.08
N ALA A 156 19.66 -3.08 8.11
CA ALA A 156 18.55 -3.12 7.16
C ALA A 156 18.53 -4.44 6.35
N LEU A 157 19.69 -4.89 5.89
CA LEU A 157 19.83 -6.14 5.15
C LEU A 157 19.58 -7.37 6.03
N ASP A 158 20.04 -7.37 7.27
CA ASP A 158 19.81 -8.47 8.21
C ASP A 158 18.33 -8.61 8.56
N VAL A 159 17.64 -7.49 8.85
CA VAL A 159 16.19 -7.48 9.09
C VAL A 159 15.46 -7.99 7.85
N LEU A 160 15.80 -7.48 6.66
CA LEU A 160 15.16 -7.89 5.39
C LEU A 160 15.34 -9.40 5.16
N SER A 161 16.57 -9.88 5.26
CA SER A 161 16.89 -11.30 5.08
C SER A 161 16.20 -12.20 6.11
N SER A 162 16.01 -11.73 7.34
CA SER A 162 15.34 -12.48 8.41
C SER A 162 13.83 -12.56 8.18
N VAL A 163 13.23 -11.52 7.61
CA VAL A 163 11.83 -11.57 7.15
C VAL A 163 11.68 -12.57 6.01
N ASP A 164 12.52 -12.48 4.99
CA ASP A 164 12.50 -13.43 3.86
C ASP A 164 12.68 -14.88 4.36
N GLU A 165 13.59 -15.09 5.31
CA GLU A 165 13.82 -16.39 5.94
C GLU A 165 12.57 -16.90 6.68
N ALA A 166 11.86 -16.04 7.43
CA ALA A 166 10.63 -16.42 8.13
C ALA A 166 9.49 -16.86 7.19
N HIS A 167 9.44 -16.29 5.99
CA HIS A 167 8.49 -16.71 4.95
C HIS A 167 8.92 -18.00 4.22
N ALA A 168 10.24 -18.20 4.07
CA ALA A 168 10.83 -19.30 3.31
C ALA A 168 10.96 -20.60 4.12
N ASP A 169 11.33 -20.51 5.41
CA ASP A 169 11.53 -21.69 6.27
C ASP A 169 10.22 -22.28 6.82
N GLY A 170 9.09 -21.62 6.55
CA GLY A 170 7.76 -22.04 6.96
C GLY A 170 7.42 -21.77 8.42
N SER A 171 8.28 -21.10 9.20
CA SER A 171 8.03 -20.76 10.60
C SER A 171 6.76 -19.94 10.75
N LEU A 172 6.65 -18.83 10.00
CA LEU A 172 5.47 -17.97 9.99
C LEU A 172 4.20 -18.75 9.60
N LYS A 173 4.29 -19.51 8.50
CA LYS A 173 3.18 -20.30 7.97
C LYS A 173 2.67 -21.33 8.97
N ARG A 174 3.59 -22.02 9.66
CA ARG A 174 3.25 -23.03 10.67
C ARG A 174 2.52 -22.41 11.86
N PHE A 175 3.03 -21.31 12.41
CA PHE A 175 2.36 -20.63 13.53
C PHE A 175 0.95 -20.17 13.18
N ILE A 176 0.76 -19.62 11.97
CA ILE A 176 -0.56 -19.21 11.47
C ILE A 176 -1.48 -20.42 11.28
N ALA A 177 -0.99 -21.50 10.66
CA ALA A 177 -1.78 -22.71 10.43
C ALA A 177 -2.24 -23.37 11.73
N ASP A 178 -1.43 -23.31 12.78
CA ASP A 178 -1.77 -23.83 14.11
C ASP A 178 -2.77 -22.93 14.87
N ASN A 179 -2.97 -21.67 14.43
CA ASN A 179 -3.77 -20.65 15.14
C ASN A 179 -4.66 -19.82 14.20
N LEU A 180 -5.29 -20.46 13.21
CA LEU A 180 -5.99 -19.78 12.11
C LEU A 180 -7.04 -18.75 12.57
N GLU A 181 -7.80 -19.03 13.63
CA GLU A 181 -8.84 -18.10 14.12
C GLU A 181 -8.28 -16.77 14.64
N HIS A 182 -7.04 -16.77 15.11
CA HIS A 182 -6.39 -15.56 15.62
C HIS A 182 -5.86 -14.65 14.50
N TYR A 183 -5.50 -15.23 13.36
CA TYR A 183 -4.82 -14.54 12.27
C TYR A 183 -5.68 -14.36 11.03
N VAL A 184 -6.60 -15.27 10.72
CA VAL A 184 -7.34 -15.31 9.45
C VAL A 184 -8.78 -14.86 9.64
N LEU A 185 -9.17 -13.85 8.88
CA LEU A 185 -10.53 -13.33 8.87
C LEU A 185 -11.35 -14.08 7.80
N ARG A 186 -12.52 -14.57 8.21
CA ARG A 186 -13.45 -15.29 7.32
C ARG A 186 -14.56 -14.34 6.86
N GLU A 187 -14.81 -14.31 5.56
CA GLU A 187 -15.78 -13.40 4.95
C GLU A 187 -16.67 -14.16 3.96
N LYS A 188 -17.95 -14.28 4.29
CA LYS A 188 -18.94 -15.06 3.50
C LYS A 188 -19.15 -14.44 2.12
N GLU A 189 -19.09 -13.12 2.07
CA GLU A 189 -19.29 -12.27 0.90
C GLU A 189 -18.29 -12.59 -0.21
N VAL A 190 -17.08 -13.05 0.15
CA VAL A 190 -16.06 -13.49 -0.82
C VAL A 190 -16.55 -14.71 -1.60
N VAL A 191 -17.01 -15.77 -0.93
CA VAL A 191 -17.48 -17.00 -1.58
C VAL A 191 -18.75 -16.74 -2.40
N GLU A 192 -19.69 -15.97 -1.86
CA GLU A 192 -20.91 -15.60 -2.59
C GLU A 192 -20.61 -14.75 -3.83
N GLY A 193 -19.67 -13.82 -3.69
CA GLY A 193 -19.21 -12.95 -4.76
C GLY A 193 -18.49 -13.70 -5.88
N LEU A 194 -17.55 -14.59 -5.53
CA LEU A 194 -16.88 -15.48 -6.49
C LEU A 194 -17.91 -16.28 -7.30
N LYS A 195 -18.84 -16.95 -6.62
CA LYS A 195 -19.93 -17.71 -7.27
C LYS A 195 -20.81 -16.83 -8.16
N ARG A 196 -21.11 -15.60 -7.75
CA ARG A 196 -21.85 -14.64 -8.57
C ARG A 196 -21.08 -14.32 -9.85
N TYR A 197 -19.78 -14.01 -9.77
CA TYR A 197 -18.94 -13.72 -10.93
C TYR A 197 -18.84 -14.91 -11.88
N MET A 198 -18.68 -16.13 -11.34
CA MET A 198 -18.62 -17.37 -12.12
C MET A 198 -19.91 -17.62 -12.91
N ARG A 199 -21.08 -17.35 -12.33
CA ARG A 199 -22.38 -17.45 -13.05
C ARG A 199 -22.48 -16.51 -14.25
N TYR A 200 -21.71 -15.42 -14.27
CA TYR A 200 -21.62 -14.48 -15.39
C TYR A 200 -20.47 -14.85 -16.36
N GLY A 201 -19.92 -16.05 -16.25
CA GLY A 201 -18.87 -16.57 -17.14
C GLY A 201 -17.46 -16.07 -16.82
N LYS A 202 -17.24 -15.44 -15.66
CA LYS A 202 -15.89 -15.09 -15.20
C LYS A 202 -15.19 -16.33 -14.66
N LYS A 203 -13.90 -16.42 -14.94
CA LYS A 203 -13.05 -17.52 -14.48
C LYS A 203 -12.03 -16.97 -13.50
N PHE A 204 -11.82 -17.66 -12.39
CA PHE A 204 -10.83 -17.25 -11.38
C PHE A 204 -9.62 -18.16 -11.45
N PHE A 205 -8.45 -17.59 -11.16
CA PHE A 205 -7.27 -18.39 -10.82
C PHE A 205 -6.59 -17.81 -9.59
N LEU A 206 -5.98 -18.70 -8.79
CA LEU A 206 -5.14 -18.32 -7.67
C LEU A 206 -3.69 -18.25 -8.14
N LEU A 207 -2.94 -17.25 -7.67
CA LEU A 207 -1.52 -17.10 -7.93
C LEU A 207 -0.79 -16.63 -6.66
N THR A 208 -0.23 -17.58 -5.91
CA THR A 208 0.39 -17.33 -4.60
C THR A 208 1.86 -17.76 -4.56
N ASN A 209 2.66 -17.06 -3.74
CA ASN A 209 4.01 -17.47 -3.39
C ASN A 209 4.04 -18.56 -2.29
N SER A 210 2.89 -18.94 -1.74
CA SER A 210 2.77 -20.01 -0.77
C SER A 210 2.79 -21.40 -1.43
N GLU A 211 3.23 -22.40 -0.67
CA GLU A 211 3.18 -23.80 -1.10
C GLU A 211 1.75 -24.36 -1.09
N PHE A 212 1.49 -25.41 -1.87
CA PHE A 212 0.14 -25.97 -2.01
C PHE A 212 -0.44 -26.50 -0.69
N LYS A 213 0.36 -27.16 0.15
CA LYS A 213 -0.12 -27.68 1.44
C LYS A 213 -0.64 -26.58 2.36
N TYR A 214 0.12 -25.50 2.50
CA TYR A 214 -0.31 -24.34 3.27
C TYR A 214 -1.54 -23.66 2.65
N THR A 215 -1.54 -23.51 1.33
CA THR A 215 -2.66 -22.97 0.55
C THR A 215 -3.95 -23.76 0.81
N ASP A 216 -3.89 -25.09 0.78
CA ASP A 216 -5.04 -25.95 1.01
C ASP A 216 -5.59 -25.81 2.44
N ILE A 217 -4.72 -25.76 3.46
CA ILE A 217 -5.13 -25.51 4.85
C ILE A 217 -5.87 -24.18 4.96
N LEU A 218 -5.28 -23.11 4.42
CA LEU A 218 -5.79 -21.75 4.56
C LEU A 218 -7.11 -21.55 3.83
N LEU A 219 -7.20 -22.00 2.56
CA LEU A 219 -8.41 -21.89 1.75
C LEU A 219 -9.51 -22.82 2.25
N SER A 220 -9.14 -24.01 2.75
CA SER A 220 -10.11 -24.89 3.39
C SER A 220 -10.74 -24.25 4.61
N TYR A 221 -9.95 -23.60 5.46
CA TYR A 221 -10.46 -22.88 6.63
C TYR A 221 -11.31 -21.67 6.26
N ALA A 222 -10.87 -20.88 5.30
CA ALA A 222 -11.47 -19.58 5.03
C ALA A 222 -12.70 -19.63 4.11
N LEU A 223 -12.73 -20.53 3.12
CA LEU A 223 -13.77 -20.57 2.09
C LEU A 223 -14.78 -21.70 2.32
N THR A 224 -14.33 -22.91 2.68
CA THR A 224 -15.19 -24.10 2.83
C THR A 224 -16.39 -23.91 3.76
N PRO A 225 -16.29 -23.17 4.89
CA PRO A 225 -17.45 -22.93 5.75
C PRO A 225 -18.65 -22.29 5.05
N PHE A 226 -18.44 -21.64 3.90
CA PHE A 226 -19.48 -20.96 3.12
C PHE A 226 -19.81 -21.70 1.80
N MET A 227 -19.25 -22.89 1.59
CA MET A 227 -19.51 -23.73 0.43
C MET A 227 -20.73 -24.64 0.65
N LYS A 228 -21.35 -25.11 -0.45
CA LYS A 228 -22.43 -26.08 -0.34
C LYS A 228 -21.87 -27.47 -0.03
N ARG A 229 -22.69 -28.34 0.54
CA ARG A 229 -22.32 -29.74 0.80
C ARG A 229 -21.87 -30.42 -0.51
N GLY A 230 -20.67 -30.97 -0.49
CA GLY A 230 -20.07 -31.67 -1.64
C GLY A 230 -19.22 -30.79 -2.55
N GLU A 231 -19.24 -29.46 -2.38
CA GLU A 231 -18.30 -28.57 -3.07
C GLU A 231 -17.00 -28.42 -2.26
N THR A 232 -15.91 -28.18 -2.97
CA THR A 232 -14.57 -27.88 -2.42
C THR A 232 -14.14 -26.48 -2.84
N TRP A 233 -13.20 -25.87 -2.12
CA TRP A 233 -12.69 -24.55 -2.49
C TRP A 233 -12.01 -24.56 -3.87
N LEU A 234 -11.45 -25.70 -4.31
CA LEU A 234 -10.88 -25.89 -5.63
C LEU A 234 -11.89 -25.61 -6.75
N ASP A 235 -13.17 -25.88 -6.53
CA ASP A 235 -14.24 -25.66 -7.51
C ASP A 235 -14.45 -24.16 -7.83
N LEU A 236 -13.90 -23.25 -7.02
CA LEU A 236 -13.96 -21.80 -7.25
C LEU A 236 -12.90 -21.31 -8.24
N PHE A 237 -11.86 -22.11 -8.52
CA PHE A 237 -10.69 -21.70 -9.29
C PHE A 237 -10.43 -22.65 -10.46
N GLU A 238 -10.29 -22.10 -11.66
CA GLU A 238 -9.94 -22.88 -12.85
C GLU A 238 -8.46 -23.27 -12.85
N TYR A 239 -7.61 -22.42 -12.28
CA TYR A 239 -6.19 -22.69 -12.07
C TYR A 239 -5.77 -22.29 -10.66
N VAL A 240 -4.92 -23.09 -10.04
CA VAL A 240 -4.31 -22.79 -8.74
C VAL A 240 -2.81 -22.87 -8.90
N ILE A 241 -2.13 -21.73 -8.93
CA ILE A 241 -0.69 -21.63 -9.14
C ILE A 241 -0.02 -21.27 -7.81
N THR A 242 0.83 -22.16 -7.34
CA THR A 242 1.53 -22.09 -6.04
C THR A 242 3.03 -21.89 -6.25
N LEU A 243 3.74 -21.42 -5.21
CA LEU A 243 5.15 -21.00 -5.30
C LEU A 243 5.41 -20.24 -6.62
N ALA A 244 4.58 -19.26 -6.92
CA ALA A 244 4.61 -18.52 -8.18
C ALA A 244 5.94 -17.77 -8.38
N HIS A 245 6.66 -17.47 -7.30
CA HIS A 245 7.87 -16.65 -7.29
C HIS A 245 7.62 -15.25 -7.85
N LYS A 246 6.48 -14.63 -7.53
CA LYS A 246 6.22 -13.22 -7.83
C LYS A 246 7.30 -12.33 -7.17
N PRO A 247 7.80 -11.28 -7.86
CA PRO A 247 7.29 -10.75 -9.13
C PRO A 247 7.80 -11.47 -10.39
N ARG A 248 8.75 -12.41 -10.27
CA ARG A 248 9.38 -13.09 -11.44
C ARG A 248 8.38 -13.82 -12.31
N PHE A 249 7.31 -14.38 -11.74
CA PHE A 249 6.21 -14.95 -12.53
C PHE A 249 5.76 -14.06 -13.70
N PHE A 250 5.72 -12.75 -13.50
CA PHE A 250 5.16 -11.80 -14.45
C PHE A 250 6.09 -11.43 -15.61
N TYR A 251 7.40 -11.57 -15.46
CA TYR A 251 8.38 -11.08 -16.44
C TYR A 251 9.47 -12.10 -16.80
N ASP A 252 9.64 -13.13 -16.00
CA ASP A 252 10.64 -14.19 -16.18
C ASP A 252 10.03 -15.37 -16.95
N ASN A 253 10.83 -16.40 -17.24
CA ASN A 253 10.44 -17.56 -18.05
C ASN A 253 10.47 -18.90 -17.27
N LEU A 254 10.20 -18.86 -15.96
CA LEU A 254 10.15 -20.05 -15.12
C LEU A 254 9.12 -21.07 -15.63
N ARG A 255 9.47 -22.36 -15.56
CA ARG A 255 8.61 -23.46 -16.05
C ARG A 255 7.45 -23.73 -15.10
N PHE A 256 6.33 -24.22 -15.64
CA PHE A 256 5.25 -24.79 -14.84
C PHE A 256 5.58 -26.24 -14.45
N LEU A 257 5.16 -26.64 -13.26
CA LEU A 257 5.08 -28.04 -12.81
C LEU A 257 3.63 -28.35 -12.50
N ALA A 258 3.08 -29.44 -13.04
CA ALA A 258 1.74 -29.90 -12.68
C ALA A 258 1.80 -30.57 -11.31
N VAL A 259 0.91 -30.17 -10.40
CA VAL A 259 0.82 -30.68 -9.03
C VAL A 259 -0.39 -31.59 -8.93
N ASN A 260 -0.20 -32.81 -8.45
CA ASN A 260 -1.32 -33.68 -8.09
C ASN A 260 -1.92 -33.22 -6.75
N PRO A 261 -3.18 -32.77 -6.70
CA PRO A 261 -3.77 -32.22 -5.48
C PRO A 261 -3.94 -33.24 -4.36
N LYS A 262 -3.89 -34.55 -4.66
CA LYS A 262 -4.09 -35.61 -3.65
C LYS A 262 -2.85 -35.89 -2.81
N ASP A 263 -1.67 -35.89 -3.45
CA ASP A 263 -0.41 -36.31 -2.82
C ASP A 263 0.70 -35.24 -2.90
N GLY A 264 0.47 -34.14 -3.61
CA GLY A 264 1.43 -33.05 -3.79
C GLY A 264 2.58 -33.38 -4.74
N SER A 265 2.57 -34.55 -5.39
CA SER A 265 3.61 -34.92 -6.35
C SER A 265 3.60 -34.01 -7.58
N MET A 266 4.78 -33.76 -8.15
CA MET A 266 4.98 -32.83 -9.24
C MET A 266 5.51 -33.52 -10.49
N THR A 267 5.01 -33.09 -11.65
CA THR A 267 5.52 -33.51 -12.96
C THR A 267 5.80 -32.30 -13.84
N ASN A 268 6.79 -32.41 -14.73
CA ASN A 268 7.03 -31.36 -15.73
C ASN A 268 5.82 -31.23 -16.65
N THR A 269 5.43 -30.01 -16.97
CA THR A 269 4.37 -29.75 -17.95
C THR A 269 4.91 -29.83 -19.37
N TYR A 270 4.24 -30.60 -20.23
CA TYR A 270 4.50 -30.65 -21.67
C TYR A 270 3.26 -30.16 -22.43
N GLY A 271 3.45 -29.25 -23.39
CA GLY A 271 2.33 -28.64 -24.12
C GLY A 271 1.61 -27.55 -23.32
N PRO A 272 0.38 -27.19 -23.73
CA PRO A 272 -0.44 -26.19 -23.05
C PRO A 272 -0.89 -26.65 -21.66
N ILE A 273 -0.93 -25.73 -20.69
CA ILE A 273 -1.54 -26.00 -19.39
C ILE A 273 -3.07 -26.18 -19.52
N THR A 274 -3.63 -27.05 -18.70
CA THR A 274 -5.08 -27.33 -18.60
C THR A 274 -5.58 -26.96 -17.20
N PRO A 275 -6.89 -26.76 -16.97
CA PRO A 275 -7.39 -26.45 -15.63
C PRO A 275 -6.85 -27.43 -14.57
N GLY A 276 -6.35 -26.90 -13.45
CA GLY A 276 -5.69 -27.69 -12.42
C GLY A 276 -4.72 -26.93 -11.52
N VAL A 277 -3.97 -27.67 -10.71
CA VAL A 277 -2.99 -27.13 -9.76
C VAL A 277 -1.58 -27.18 -10.35
N TYR A 278 -0.86 -26.08 -10.21
CA TYR A 278 0.49 -25.92 -10.72
C TYR A 278 1.43 -25.28 -9.70
N GLN A 279 2.72 -25.44 -9.93
CA GLN A 279 3.80 -24.76 -9.21
C GLN A 279 4.67 -23.94 -10.18
N GLY A 280 5.07 -22.74 -9.75
CA GLY A 280 5.94 -21.85 -10.51
C GLY A 280 5.27 -21.27 -11.74
N GLY A 281 5.91 -21.40 -12.90
CA GLY A 281 5.41 -20.92 -14.17
C GLY A 281 5.68 -19.45 -14.47
N ASN A 282 5.08 -18.96 -15.55
CA ASN A 282 5.18 -17.58 -15.97
C ASN A 282 3.92 -17.08 -16.69
N ALA A 283 3.66 -15.78 -16.59
CA ALA A 283 2.48 -15.12 -17.13
C ALA A 283 2.40 -15.19 -18.66
N ARG A 284 3.54 -15.19 -19.35
CA ARG A 284 3.60 -15.28 -20.82
C ARG A 284 3.02 -16.61 -21.31
N LYS A 285 3.58 -17.73 -20.86
CA LYS A 285 3.09 -19.07 -21.22
C LYS A 285 1.64 -19.26 -20.77
N PHE A 286 1.27 -18.78 -19.58
CA PHE A 286 -0.11 -18.85 -19.10
C PHE A 286 -1.09 -18.16 -20.06
N THR A 287 -0.76 -16.94 -20.50
CA THR A 287 -1.60 -16.16 -21.42
C THR A 287 -1.67 -16.80 -22.81
N GLU A 288 -0.53 -17.28 -23.33
CA GLU A 288 -0.43 -17.99 -24.61
C GLU A 288 -1.26 -19.28 -24.61
N ASP A 289 -1.14 -20.11 -23.57
CA ASP A 289 -1.86 -21.37 -23.43
C ASP A 289 -3.37 -21.17 -23.28
N LEU A 290 -3.80 -20.08 -22.64
CA LEU A 290 -5.23 -19.69 -22.55
C LEU A 290 -5.79 -19.15 -23.87
N ALA A 291 -4.94 -18.83 -24.85
CA ALA A 291 -5.31 -18.23 -26.13
C ALA A 291 -6.18 -16.96 -26.00
N ILE A 292 -5.83 -16.09 -25.05
CA ILE A 292 -6.51 -14.80 -24.80
C ILE A 292 -5.51 -13.65 -24.81
N ASN A 293 -6.01 -12.43 -24.90
CA ASN A 293 -5.16 -11.25 -24.75
C ASN A 293 -4.98 -10.92 -23.27
N GLY A 294 -3.81 -10.40 -22.90
CA GLY A 294 -3.53 -10.07 -21.50
C GLY A 294 -4.46 -8.99 -20.93
N ASP A 295 -4.99 -8.08 -21.75
CA ASP A 295 -5.95 -7.08 -21.28
C ASP A 295 -7.34 -7.66 -20.95
N GLU A 296 -7.57 -8.95 -21.26
CA GLU A 296 -8.70 -9.76 -20.83
C GLU A 296 -8.45 -10.47 -19.48
N ILE A 297 -7.26 -10.32 -18.90
CA ILE A 297 -6.89 -10.84 -17.57
C ILE A 297 -6.77 -9.68 -16.58
N LEU A 298 -7.47 -9.78 -15.46
CA LEU A 298 -7.34 -8.86 -14.32
C LEU A 298 -6.65 -9.58 -13.16
N TYR A 299 -5.47 -9.14 -12.77
CA TYR A 299 -4.81 -9.61 -11.55
C TYR A 299 -5.05 -8.64 -10.39
N LEU A 300 -5.41 -9.19 -9.24
CA LEU A 300 -5.51 -8.50 -7.96
C LEU A 300 -4.43 -9.01 -7.03
N GLY A 301 -3.64 -8.09 -6.49
CA GLY A 301 -2.75 -8.32 -5.37
C GLY A 301 -2.92 -7.22 -4.36
N ASP A 302 -2.13 -7.26 -3.29
CA ASP A 302 -2.16 -6.27 -2.25
C ASP A 302 -0.84 -5.50 -2.16
N HIS A 303 0.22 -5.90 -2.89
CA HIS A 303 1.54 -5.23 -2.86
C HIS A 303 2.04 -4.78 -4.23
N ILE A 304 2.56 -3.56 -4.32
CA ILE A 304 2.92 -2.99 -5.62
C ILE A 304 4.24 -3.57 -6.13
N TYR A 305 5.29 -3.71 -5.30
CA TYR A 305 6.58 -4.22 -5.79
C TYR A 305 6.59 -5.73 -6.05
N GLY A 306 5.96 -6.50 -5.16
CA GLY A 306 5.82 -7.96 -5.29
C GLY A 306 4.91 -8.36 -6.44
N ASP A 307 3.86 -7.57 -6.71
CA ASP A 307 2.86 -7.96 -7.69
C ASP A 307 2.78 -7.08 -8.94
N ILE A 308 2.86 -5.74 -8.84
CA ILE A 308 2.34 -4.84 -9.89
C ILE A 308 3.39 -4.01 -10.64
N LEU A 309 4.52 -3.67 -10.02
CA LEU A 309 5.49 -2.72 -10.57
C LEU A 309 6.13 -3.22 -11.87
N ARG A 310 6.43 -4.52 -11.90
CA ARG A 310 6.98 -5.20 -13.09
C ARG A 310 5.91 -5.61 -14.08
N LEU A 311 4.66 -5.82 -13.64
CA LEU A 311 3.53 -6.14 -14.51
C LEU A 311 3.43 -5.11 -15.62
N LYS A 312 3.37 -3.80 -15.31
CA LYS A 312 3.14 -2.74 -16.32
C LYS A 312 4.19 -2.63 -17.43
N LYS A 313 5.42 -3.11 -17.22
CA LYS A 313 6.52 -2.96 -18.20
C LYS A 313 6.60 -4.18 -19.13
N ASP A 314 6.48 -5.37 -18.54
CA ASP A 314 6.81 -6.62 -19.22
C ASP A 314 5.58 -7.56 -19.36
N CYS A 315 4.44 -7.18 -18.78
CA CYS A 315 3.17 -7.89 -18.85
C CYS A 315 2.01 -6.95 -19.24
N ASN A 316 1.11 -7.43 -20.09
CA ASN A 316 -0.03 -6.66 -20.58
C ASN A 316 -1.31 -6.89 -19.77
N TRP A 317 -1.23 -7.54 -18.61
CA TRP A 317 -2.38 -7.79 -17.74
C TRP A 317 -2.95 -6.50 -17.14
N ARG A 318 -4.26 -6.50 -16.92
CA ARG A 318 -4.92 -5.49 -16.09
C ARG A 318 -4.60 -5.77 -14.63
N THR A 319 -4.43 -4.72 -13.86
CA THR A 319 -4.00 -4.81 -12.46
C THR A 319 -4.91 -4.00 -11.56
N ALA A 320 -5.26 -4.57 -10.42
CA ALA A 320 -5.99 -3.91 -9.35
C ALA A 320 -5.31 -4.21 -8.01
N LEU A 321 -5.56 -3.35 -7.02
CA LEU A 321 -4.85 -3.39 -5.75
C LEU A 321 -5.82 -3.38 -4.57
N VAL A 322 -5.63 -4.30 -3.63
CA VAL A 322 -6.29 -4.29 -2.33
C VAL A 322 -5.40 -3.51 -1.35
N VAL A 323 -5.97 -2.54 -0.64
CA VAL A 323 -5.26 -1.69 0.31
C VAL A 323 -6.06 -1.63 1.60
N GLU A 324 -5.75 -2.49 2.56
CA GLU A 324 -6.55 -2.64 3.78
C GLU A 324 -6.55 -1.36 4.64
N GLU A 325 -5.45 -0.61 4.66
CA GLU A 325 -5.30 0.64 5.41
C GLU A 325 -6.31 1.72 4.99
N LEU A 326 -6.86 1.58 3.78
CA LEU A 326 -7.84 2.50 3.22
C LEU A 326 -9.11 2.61 4.08
N GLY A 327 -9.51 1.53 4.76
CA GLY A 327 -10.68 1.54 5.64
C GLY A 327 -10.50 2.54 6.79
N GLN A 328 -9.39 2.44 7.51
CA GLN A 328 -9.07 3.38 8.61
C GLN A 328 -8.88 4.81 8.08
N GLU A 329 -8.19 4.98 6.95
CA GLU A 329 -7.94 6.31 6.39
C GLU A 329 -9.24 7.02 5.96
N ILE A 330 -10.22 6.31 5.39
CA ILE A 330 -11.53 6.86 5.05
C ILE A 330 -12.33 7.21 6.30
N GLU A 331 -12.35 6.33 7.31
CA GLU A 331 -13.07 6.62 8.56
C GLU A 331 -12.48 7.81 9.30
N SER A 332 -11.16 7.95 9.34
CA SER A 332 -10.48 9.12 9.89
C SER A 332 -10.81 10.40 9.10
N GLN A 333 -10.86 10.34 7.77
CA GLN A 333 -11.28 11.48 6.94
C GLN A 333 -12.72 11.90 7.22
N LYS A 334 -13.65 10.96 7.37
CA LYS A 334 -15.04 11.27 7.74
C LYS A 334 -15.12 12.01 9.09
N LYS A 335 -14.32 11.58 10.07
CA LYS A 335 -14.25 12.22 11.40
C LYS A 335 -13.60 13.61 11.34
N ALA A 336 -12.57 13.78 10.51
CA ALA A 336 -11.86 15.05 10.34
C ALA A 336 -12.62 16.07 9.45
N LEU A 337 -13.63 15.62 8.70
CA LEU A 337 -14.37 16.44 7.72
C LEU A 337 -14.85 17.80 8.25
N PRO A 338 -15.41 17.94 9.47
CA PRO A 338 -15.83 19.24 9.98
C PRO A 338 -14.67 20.21 10.21
N ILE A 339 -13.46 19.71 10.51
CA ILE A 339 -12.26 20.52 10.67
C ILE A 339 -11.69 20.87 9.30
N GLU A 340 -11.67 19.91 8.36
CA GLU A 340 -11.22 20.12 6.99
C GLU A 340 -12.05 21.21 6.29
N GLN A 341 -13.37 21.25 6.51
CA GLN A 341 -14.25 22.33 6.04
C GLN A 341 -13.82 23.71 6.58
N LYS A 342 -13.53 23.82 7.87
CA LYS A 342 -13.05 25.07 8.49
C LYS A 342 -11.70 25.50 7.93
N ILE A 343 -10.79 24.55 7.66
CA ILE A 343 -9.49 24.85 7.04
C ILE A 343 -9.71 25.43 5.64
N VAL A 344 -10.58 24.81 4.83
CA VAL A 344 -10.88 25.29 3.47
C VAL A 344 -11.51 26.69 3.50
N GLU A 345 -12.46 26.93 4.40
CA GLU A 345 -13.07 28.25 4.58
C GLU A 345 -12.02 29.31 4.97
N ALA A 346 -11.19 29.03 5.98
CA ALA A 346 -10.14 29.93 6.43
C ALA A 346 -9.09 30.20 5.33
N MET A 347 -8.70 29.18 4.57
CA MET A 347 -7.77 29.31 3.43
C MET A 347 -8.36 30.17 2.30
N ASN A 348 -9.66 30.04 2.02
CA ASN A 348 -10.33 30.87 1.02
C ASN A 348 -10.38 32.35 1.44
N VAL A 349 -10.69 32.62 2.71
CA VAL A 349 -10.66 33.99 3.26
C VAL A 349 -9.23 34.55 3.19
N LYS A 350 -8.24 33.76 3.62
CA LYS A 350 -6.82 34.14 3.55
C LYS A 350 -6.40 34.52 2.13
N LYS A 351 -6.74 33.70 1.13
CA LYS A 351 -6.41 33.96 -0.29
C LYS A 351 -6.97 35.31 -0.78
N VAL A 352 -8.21 35.65 -0.40
CA VAL A 352 -8.83 36.93 -0.77
C VAL A 352 -8.12 38.11 -0.10
N LEU A 353 -7.76 37.98 1.18
CA LEU A 353 -7.05 39.02 1.91
C LEU A 353 -5.62 39.21 1.40
N GLU A 354 -4.90 38.14 1.10
CA GLU A 354 -3.57 38.17 0.49
C GLU A 354 -3.61 38.89 -0.86
N GLN A 355 -4.58 38.57 -1.72
CA GLN A 355 -4.72 39.26 -3.00
C GLN A 355 -4.98 40.76 -2.83
N LYS A 356 -5.90 41.15 -1.94
CA LYS A 356 -6.16 42.57 -1.64
C LYS A 356 -4.94 43.28 -1.08
N ASN A 357 -4.17 42.60 -0.22
CA ASN A 357 -2.95 43.14 0.36
C ASN A 357 -1.91 43.39 -0.73
N ILE A 358 -1.68 42.41 -1.61
CA ILE A 358 -0.78 42.52 -2.75
C ILE A 358 -1.21 43.67 -3.67
N ASP A 359 -2.50 43.77 -4.02
CA ASP A 359 -3.01 44.83 -4.89
C ASP A 359 -2.77 46.23 -4.30
N LEU A 360 -3.01 46.42 -3.00
CA LEU A 360 -2.73 47.70 -2.33
C LEU A 360 -1.25 47.99 -2.19
N TYR A 361 -0.43 46.97 -1.89
CA TYR A 361 1.01 47.11 -1.79
C TYR A 361 1.63 47.52 -3.12
N THR A 362 1.20 46.91 -4.23
CA THR A 362 1.60 47.28 -5.58
C THR A 362 1.17 48.71 -5.92
N ARG A 363 -0.08 49.10 -5.62
CA ARG A 363 -0.54 50.49 -5.85
C ARG A 363 0.21 51.53 -5.04
N SER A 364 0.57 51.22 -3.79
CA SER A 364 1.38 52.11 -2.94
C SER A 364 2.72 52.43 -3.59
N ILE A 365 3.37 51.41 -4.18
CA ILE A 365 4.64 51.55 -4.89
C ILE A 365 4.46 52.30 -6.21
N ASP A 366 3.49 51.89 -7.04
CA ASP A 366 3.26 52.47 -8.37
C ASP A 366 2.81 53.94 -8.31
N GLU A 367 2.01 54.32 -7.30
CA GLU A 367 1.53 55.69 -7.08
C GLU A 367 2.49 56.52 -6.21
N GLU A 368 3.61 55.95 -5.76
CA GLU A 368 4.58 56.56 -4.83
C GLU A 368 3.91 57.21 -3.60
N THR A 369 2.92 56.53 -3.01
CA THR A 369 2.05 57.09 -1.96
C THR A 369 2.01 56.22 -0.70
N ARG A 370 1.88 56.86 0.46
CA ARG A 370 1.70 56.18 1.76
C ARG A 370 0.24 56.09 2.21
N LYS A 371 -0.70 56.46 1.34
CA LYS A 371 -2.14 56.49 1.65
C LYS A 371 -2.69 55.13 2.09
N TYR A 372 -2.08 54.03 1.62
CA TYR A 372 -2.58 52.66 1.87
C TYR A 372 -1.88 51.95 3.04
N ASP A 373 -0.87 52.56 3.67
CA ASP A 373 -0.03 51.91 4.68
C ASP A 373 -0.83 51.35 5.86
N GLU A 374 -1.83 52.10 6.34
CA GLU A 374 -2.70 51.66 7.44
C GLU A 374 -3.53 50.43 7.06
N GLN A 375 -4.11 50.41 5.85
CA GLN A 375 -4.90 49.27 5.36
C GLN A 375 -4.04 48.03 5.09
N ILE A 376 -2.83 48.23 4.57
CA ILE A 376 -1.87 47.15 4.36
C ILE A 376 -1.49 46.52 5.70
N ALA A 377 -1.19 47.33 6.72
CA ALA A 377 -0.89 46.86 8.06
C ALA A 377 -2.08 46.12 8.69
N GLU A 378 -3.31 46.61 8.50
CA GLU A 378 -4.52 45.93 8.96
C GLU A 378 -4.67 44.54 8.30
N PHE A 379 -4.54 44.45 6.99
CA PHE A 379 -4.61 43.16 6.29
C PHE A 379 -3.47 42.22 6.69
N GLN A 380 -2.25 42.71 6.90
CA GLN A 380 -1.14 41.88 7.39
C GLN A 380 -1.45 41.28 8.77
N ASN A 381 -2.03 42.07 9.67
CA ASN A 381 -2.46 41.58 10.98
C ASN A 381 -3.58 40.53 10.88
N GLN A 382 -4.57 40.75 10.01
CA GLN A 382 -5.64 39.78 9.76
C GLN A 382 -5.09 38.47 9.17
N ILE A 383 -4.19 38.54 8.19
CA ILE A 383 -3.52 37.38 7.59
C ILE A 383 -2.72 36.62 8.65
N SER A 384 -1.94 37.32 9.49
CA SER A 384 -1.17 36.70 10.56
C SER A 384 -2.06 35.99 11.61
N SER A 385 -3.22 36.57 11.92
CA SER A 385 -4.22 35.95 12.79
C SER A 385 -4.78 34.66 12.16
N LEU A 386 -5.14 34.72 10.88
CA LEU A 386 -5.62 33.55 10.13
C LEU A 386 -4.55 32.46 10.03
N ASP A 387 -3.28 32.81 9.83
CA ASP A 387 -2.20 31.83 9.81
C ASP A 387 -2.08 31.04 11.12
N LYS A 388 -2.26 31.71 12.26
CA LYS A 388 -2.29 31.06 13.58
C LYS A 388 -3.49 30.15 13.73
N GLU A 389 -4.66 30.57 13.25
CA GLU A 389 -5.89 29.77 13.25
C GLU A 389 -5.74 28.53 12.37
N ILE A 390 -5.32 28.69 11.12
CA ILE A 390 -5.08 27.60 10.17
C ILE A 390 -4.04 26.62 10.73
N SER A 391 -2.94 27.12 11.30
CA SER A 391 -1.93 26.28 11.96
C SER A 391 -2.50 25.46 13.12
N LYS A 392 -3.44 26.02 13.89
CA LYS A 392 -4.14 25.31 14.95
C LYS A 392 -5.08 24.24 14.38
N LEU A 393 -5.89 24.58 13.38
CA LEU A 393 -6.80 23.66 12.72
C LEU A 393 -6.05 22.47 12.09
N LEU A 394 -4.92 22.72 11.43
CA LEU A 394 -4.06 21.65 10.88
C LEU A 394 -3.54 20.70 11.96
N ARG A 395 -3.12 21.22 13.13
CA ARG A 395 -2.72 20.36 14.27
C ARG A 395 -3.89 19.57 14.84
N ASP A 396 -5.09 20.15 14.87
CA ASP A 396 -6.29 19.47 15.34
C ASP A 396 -6.73 18.38 14.36
N GLU A 397 -6.61 18.62 13.06
CA GLU A 397 -6.85 17.66 11.99
C GLU A 397 -5.88 16.47 12.03
N GLN A 398 -4.61 16.71 12.34
CA GLN A 398 -3.59 15.64 12.44
C GLN A 398 -3.92 14.60 13.51
N LYS A 399 -4.63 14.96 14.58
CA LYS A 399 -5.03 14.06 15.67
C LYS A 399 -5.94 12.91 15.23
N PHE A 400 -6.56 13.01 14.06
CA PHE A 400 -7.42 11.95 13.51
C PHE A 400 -6.64 10.85 12.78
N TYR A 401 -5.35 11.07 12.52
CA TYR A 401 -4.49 10.18 11.76
C TYR A 401 -3.35 9.63 12.64
N ASN A 402 -2.45 8.86 12.05
CA ASN A 402 -1.26 8.38 12.75
C ASN A 402 -0.46 9.58 13.31
N PRO A 403 -0.09 9.59 14.60
CA PRO A 403 0.53 10.75 15.24
C PRO A 403 1.95 11.04 14.73
N HIS A 404 2.67 10.03 14.25
CA HIS A 404 4.04 10.18 13.75
C HIS A 404 4.06 10.51 12.25
N TRP A 405 3.25 9.78 11.49
CA TRP A 405 3.34 9.77 10.04
C TRP A 405 2.10 10.32 9.32
N GLY A 406 1.01 10.65 10.01
CA GLY A 406 -0.20 11.17 9.37
C GLY A 406 -0.91 10.17 8.44
N ARG A 407 -1.42 10.64 7.29
CA ARG A 407 -2.20 9.85 6.31
C ARG A 407 -1.29 8.98 5.41
N VAL A 408 -1.74 7.80 4.97
CA VAL A 408 -0.96 6.94 4.04
C VAL A 408 -0.94 7.55 2.64
N PHE A 409 -2.02 8.17 2.17
CA PHE A 409 -2.10 8.71 0.81
C PHE A 409 -1.69 10.20 0.67
N ARG A 410 -1.41 10.92 1.77
CA ARG A 410 -1.04 12.35 1.73
C ARG A 410 0.29 12.67 2.40
N ALA A 411 1.14 13.44 1.70
CA ALA A 411 2.38 14.02 2.18
C ALA A 411 2.22 15.55 2.28
N GLY A 412 1.62 16.03 3.39
CA GLY A 412 1.12 17.40 3.45
C GLY A 412 -0.11 17.56 2.54
N ALA A 413 -0.13 18.56 1.67
CA ALA A 413 -1.20 18.75 0.69
C ALA A 413 -1.07 17.85 -0.55
N GLU A 414 0.13 17.32 -0.80
CA GLU A 414 0.41 16.48 -1.96
C GLU A 414 0.12 15.01 -1.68
N GLU A 415 0.11 14.21 -2.75
CA GLU A 415 0.06 12.75 -2.68
C GLU A 415 1.39 12.20 -2.14
N THR A 416 1.34 11.12 -1.35
CA THR A 416 2.56 10.37 -0.99
C THR A 416 3.16 9.65 -2.19
N TYR A 417 4.40 9.20 -2.04
CA TYR A 417 5.00 8.26 -2.98
C TYR A 417 4.15 6.98 -3.12
N PHE A 418 3.62 6.44 -2.02
CA PHE A 418 2.70 5.30 -2.06
C PHE A 418 1.44 5.60 -2.88
N ALA A 419 0.79 6.75 -2.68
CA ALA A 419 -0.36 7.16 -3.48
C ALA A 419 -0.02 7.23 -4.98
N TYR A 420 1.16 7.75 -5.32
CA TYR A 420 1.66 7.72 -6.70
C TYR A 420 1.81 6.29 -7.25
N GLN A 421 2.34 5.38 -6.44
CA GLN A 421 2.47 3.98 -6.85
C GLN A 421 1.08 3.36 -7.09
N VAL A 422 0.12 3.55 -6.18
CA VAL A 422 -1.27 3.08 -6.36
C VAL A 422 -1.87 3.66 -7.64
N GLU A 423 -1.75 4.97 -7.86
CA GLU A 423 -2.21 5.65 -9.08
C GLU A 423 -1.59 5.02 -10.32
N ARG A 424 -0.26 4.84 -10.35
CA ARG A 424 0.48 4.35 -11.51
C ARG A 424 0.19 2.88 -11.82
N PHE A 425 0.08 2.05 -10.80
CA PHE A 425 0.11 0.60 -10.95
C PHE A 425 -1.28 -0.04 -10.89
N ALA A 426 -2.22 0.46 -10.09
CA ALA A 426 -3.57 -0.12 -9.96
C ALA A 426 -4.59 0.61 -10.85
N CYS A 427 -5.29 -0.09 -11.75
CA CYS A 427 -6.38 0.51 -12.53
C CYS A 427 -7.58 0.88 -11.65
N ILE A 428 -7.88 0.00 -10.70
CA ILE A 428 -8.84 0.21 -9.62
C ILE A 428 -8.18 -0.24 -8.31
N TYR A 429 -8.60 0.32 -7.20
CA TYR A 429 -8.18 -0.09 -5.85
C TYR A 429 -9.35 -0.03 -4.87
N MET A 430 -9.26 -0.79 -3.78
CA MET A 430 -10.35 -1.00 -2.81
C MET A 430 -9.78 -1.40 -1.45
N GLU A 431 -10.58 -1.36 -0.38
CA GLU A 431 -10.15 -1.79 0.96
C GLU A 431 -9.97 -3.31 1.01
N LYS A 432 -10.92 -4.05 0.44
CA LYS A 432 -10.95 -5.51 0.46
C LYS A 432 -11.56 -6.08 -0.81
N PHE A 433 -11.18 -7.30 -1.18
CA PHE A 433 -11.63 -7.92 -2.44
C PHE A 433 -13.16 -8.04 -2.57
N SER A 434 -13.88 -8.25 -1.46
CA SER A 434 -15.34 -8.30 -1.46
C SER A 434 -15.99 -7.01 -1.97
N ASP A 435 -15.35 -5.84 -1.80
CA ASP A 435 -15.84 -4.57 -2.33
C ASP A 435 -15.94 -4.59 -3.86
N LEU A 436 -15.00 -5.24 -4.55
CA LEU A 436 -15.12 -5.48 -6.00
C LEU A 436 -16.23 -6.46 -6.31
N LEU A 437 -16.29 -7.56 -5.56
CA LEU A 437 -17.26 -8.61 -5.80
C LEU A 437 -18.68 -8.12 -5.62
N GLU A 438 -18.95 -7.18 -4.71
CA GLU A 438 -20.26 -6.52 -4.53
C GLU A 438 -20.77 -5.84 -5.81
N HIS A 439 -19.87 -5.34 -6.66
CA HIS A 439 -20.25 -4.77 -7.95
C HIS A 439 -20.69 -5.83 -8.96
N SER A 440 -21.44 -5.40 -9.98
CA SER A 440 -21.81 -6.28 -11.09
C SER A 440 -20.55 -6.78 -11.81
N PRO A 441 -20.48 -8.08 -12.19
CA PRO A 441 -19.40 -8.62 -13.03
C PRO A 441 -19.30 -7.98 -14.42
N MET A 442 -20.27 -7.13 -14.78
CA MET A 442 -20.37 -6.41 -16.04
C MET A 442 -20.14 -4.90 -15.90
N THR A 443 -19.70 -4.44 -14.71
CA THR A 443 -19.48 -3.02 -14.42
C THR A 443 -18.43 -2.39 -15.35
N TYR A 444 -18.71 -1.17 -15.80
CA TYR A 444 -17.76 -0.34 -16.53
C TYR A 444 -17.23 0.74 -15.59
N PHE A 445 -16.06 0.51 -15.00
CA PHE A 445 -15.42 1.47 -14.09
C PHE A 445 -14.86 2.66 -14.87
N ARG A 446 -15.22 3.87 -14.44
CA ARG A 446 -14.73 5.14 -15.00
C ARG A 446 -14.05 5.95 -13.92
N ALA A 447 -12.88 6.50 -14.24
CA ALA A 447 -12.19 7.43 -13.36
C ALA A 447 -12.92 8.78 -13.37
N ASN A 448 -12.94 9.45 -12.23
CA ASN A 448 -13.34 10.86 -12.17
C ASN A 448 -12.31 11.69 -12.95
N ARG A 449 -12.76 12.79 -13.58
CA ARG A 449 -11.85 13.69 -14.28
C ARG A 449 -10.91 14.33 -13.25
N ARG A 450 -9.61 14.08 -13.39
CA ARG A 450 -8.58 14.80 -12.64
C ARG A 450 -8.44 16.19 -13.25
N LEU A 451 -8.63 17.23 -12.43
CA LEU A 451 -8.44 18.61 -12.86
C LEU A 451 -6.94 18.95 -12.93
N MET A 452 -6.51 19.49 -14.06
CA MET A 452 -5.21 20.14 -14.20
C MET A 452 -5.28 21.56 -13.62
N ALA A 453 -4.13 22.16 -13.32
CA ALA A 453 -4.07 23.49 -12.71
C ALA A 453 -4.71 24.62 -13.55
N HIS A 454 -4.84 24.42 -14.87
CA HIS A 454 -5.48 25.35 -15.79
C HIS A 454 -6.93 24.97 -16.14
N ASP A 455 -7.43 23.83 -15.65
CA ASP A 455 -8.83 23.45 -15.87
C ASP A 455 -9.73 24.39 -15.06
N MET A 456 -10.81 24.86 -15.69
CA MET A 456 -11.86 25.57 -14.97
C MET A 456 -12.65 24.60 -14.09
N ASP A 457 -12.86 24.95 -12.83
CA ASP A 457 -13.70 24.18 -11.94
C ASP A 457 -15.18 24.47 -12.26
N ILE A 458 -15.87 23.45 -12.77
CA ILE A 458 -17.27 23.54 -13.21
C ILE A 458 -18.21 23.45 -11.98
N LEU A 459 -17.74 22.95 -10.84
CA LEU A 459 -18.55 22.77 -9.63
C LEU A 459 -18.59 24.00 -8.71
N SER A 460 -17.73 25.00 -8.94
CA SER A 460 -17.72 26.27 -8.19
C SER A 460 -18.42 27.42 -8.91
N GLN A 461 -19.02 27.19 -10.08
CA GLN A 461 -19.90 28.17 -10.71
C GLN A 461 -21.33 28.04 -10.14
N PRO A 462 -21.99 29.16 -9.76
CA PRO A 462 -23.43 29.14 -9.58
C PRO A 462 -24.06 28.67 -10.89
N LEU A 463 -24.90 27.63 -10.83
CA LEU A 463 -25.72 27.22 -11.96
C LEU A 463 -26.57 28.42 -12.39
N LEU A 464 -26.13 29.12 -13.45
CA LEU A 464 -26.96 30.06 -14.17
C LEU A 464 -27.94 29.24 -15.00
N PHE A 465 -29.10 28.94 -14.42
CA PHE A 465 -30.30 28.58 -15.15
C PHE A 465 -31.28 29.75 -15.15
#